data_AF-A0A370XDC0-F1
#
_entry.id   AF-A0A370XDC0-F1
#
_cell.length_a   1.000
_cell.length_b   1.000
_cell.length_c   1.000
_cell.angle_alpha   90.00
_cell.angle_beta   90.00
_cell.angle_gamma   90.00
#
_symmetry.space_group_name_H-M   'P 1'
#
loop_
_entity.id
_entity.type
_entity.pdbx_description
1 polymer ?
#
loop_
_entity_poly.entity_id
_entity_poly.type
_entity_poly.pdbx_seq_one_letter_code
_entity_poly.pdbx_strand_id
1 'polypeptide(L)'
;MLLNRRFLFATAAMALSVAGSASAQNFVDVKPSPQQLHWQDLQFGVIVHFGTNTFLDREWGDGTADPKVFNPDHVDPDQWARAAKSAGATYVVLVAKHHDGFSLWPTDQSDYSVKASPWMNGKGNLVQMTEEAVRKEGMEFGVYLSPWDRHEPRYKDSAAYDKYYLAQMDELVQGYGPLVEWWLDGAGSAGHVYDFKKYVEELRTYQSNTMVFADVSLFGYGDIRWVGQEDGHIHGENWNVIDRHSELRWRPVEVDTPLHKLQWFWHPDSDKTLKSVDELVDIWENSVGRGGQLMLGIAPNRHGRLPDADVARLKEFGEALEARYGVDKDLAKNHLAADANVAAALDGDRDTFWSAPDDAHHATLEVDFAKPVTFDHTLTMEWLNEGQCVQKYAVEAWTNGAWTPVVKAEAIGHMKIDRFAPTTATKVRLNILSSTCTARIREFQLFDVGDLHATTNS
;
A
#
# COMPACT_ATOMS: atom_id res chain seq x y z
N MET A 1 -75.19 45.21 27.77
CA MET A 1 -74.97 45.34 26.32
C MET A 1 -73.76 46.26 26.12
N LEU A 2 -72.61 45.66 25.78
CA LEU A 2 -71.44 46.21 25.06
C LEU A 2 -70.67 47.37 25.78
N LEU A 3 -69.37 47.31 26.10
CA LEU A 3 -68.24 46.62 25.45
C LEU A 3 -67.21 46.15 26.49
N ASN A 4 -66.58 45.03 26.15
CA ASN A 4 -65.79 44.18 27.03
C ASN A 4 -64.30 44.59 27.08
N ARG A 5 -63.68 44.27 28.21
CA ARG A 5 -62.32 44.61 28.61
C ARG A 5 -61.41 43.38 28.41
N ARG A 6 -60.10 43.61 28.16
CA ARG A 6 -58.96 42.64 28.22
C ARG A 6 -58.80 41.75 26.97
N PHE A 7 -57.63 41.31 26.53
CA PHE A 7 -56.34 40.99 27.16
C PHE A 7 -55.19 41.20 26.14
N LEU A 8 -54.06 41.78 26.57
CA LEU A 8 -52.76 41.52 25.92
C LEU A 8 -52.24 40.19 26.47
N PHE A 9 -51.93 39.24 25.59
CA PHE A 9 -51.05 38.13 25.89
C PHE A 9 -49.96 38.04 24.83
N ALA A 10 -48.73 38.07 25.30
CA ALA A 10 -47.51 37.89 24.55
C ALA A 10 -47.38 36.44 24.07
N THR A 11 -46.91 36.27 22.83
CA THR A 11 -46.26 35.04 22.38
C THR A 11 -44.94 35.45 21.74
N ALA A 12 -43.88 35.40 22.54
CA ALA A 12 -42.51 35.37 22.05
C ALA A 12 -42.26 33.96 21.49
N ALA A 13 -42.12 33.85 20.17
CA ALA A 13 -41.65 32.63 19.53
C ALA A 13 -40.14 32.53 19.75
N MET A 14 -39.74 31.62 20.63
CA MET A 14 -38.35 31.28 20.89
C MET A 14 -37.85 30.43 19.71
N ALA A 15 -37.05 31.03 18.83
CA ALA A 15 -36.31 30.28 17.81
C ALA A 15 -35.22 29.48 18.53
N LEU A 16 -35.43 28.17 18.73
CA LEU A 16 -34.32 27.27 19.04
C LEU A 16 -33.43 27.19 17.80
N SER A 17 -32.37 27.99 17.79
CA SER A 17 -31.19 27.72 16.99
C SER A 17 -30.60 26.40 17.50
N VAL A 18 -30.85 25.31 16.79
CA VAL A 18 -30.01 24.11 16.90
C VAL A 18 -28.66 24.51 16.30
N ALA A 19 -27.79 25.08 17.12
CA ALA A 19 -26.39 25.17 16.80
C ALA A 19 -25.90 23.72 16.79
N GLY A 20 -25.85 23.11 15.59
CA GLY A 20 -25.12 21.87 15.41
C GLY A 20 -23.68 22.15 15.84
N SER A 21 -23.23 21.47 16.89
CA SER A 21 -21.83 21.50 17.29
C SER A 21 -21.02 20.98 16.12
N ALA A 22 -20.38 21.87 15.36
CA ALA A 22 -19.33 21.48 14.45
C ALA A 22 -18.17 21.01 15.33
N SER A 23 -18.08 19.69 15.57
CA SER A 23 -16.91 19.11 16.18
C SER A 23 -15.73 19.39 15.25
N ALA A 24 -14.73 20.12 15.73
CA ALA A 24 -13.47 20.26 15.01
C ALA A 24 -12.84 18.87 14.84
N GLN A 25 -12.33 18.57 13.65
CA GLN A 25 -11.61 17.32 13.42
C GLN A 25 -10.36 17.26 14.32
N ASN A 26 -10.06 16.08 14.86
CA ASN A 26 -8.87 15.82 15.65
C ASN A 26 -8.14 14.60 15.07
N PHE A 27 -6.81 14.62 15.07
CA PHE A 27 -5.98 13.54 14.53
C PHE A 27 -6.31 12.17 15.16
N VAL A 28 -6.68 12.17 16.44
CA VAL A 28 -7.02 10.94 17.19
C VAL A 28 -8.37 10.34 16.83
N ASP A 29 -9.28 11.13 16.25
CA ASP A 29 -10.63 10.69 15.90
C ASP A 29 -10.68 10.09 14.48
N VAL A 30 -9.61 10.27 13.69
CA VAL A 30 -9.52 9.77 12.31
C VAL A 30 -9.02 8.33 12.33
N LYS A 31 -9.91 7.41 11.95
CA LYS A 31 -9.66 5.97 11.91
C LYS A 31 -9.63 5.44 10.48
N PRO A 32 -8.90 4.36 10.20
CA PRO A 32 -9.00 3.68 8.92
C PRO A 32 -10.40 3.09 8.72
N SER A 33 -10.81 3.02 7.46
CA SER A 33 -11.91 2.15 7.06
C SER A 33 -11.50 0.66 7.09
N PRO A 34 -12.45 -0.29 7.14
CA PRO A 34 -12.13 -1.72 7.08
C PRO A 34 -11.31 -2.12 5.84
N GLN A 35 -11.60 -1.53 4.67
CA GLN A 35 -10.82 -1.78 3.46
C GLN A 35 -9.39 -1.21 3.53
N GLN A 36 -9.18 -0.10 4.23
CA GLN A 36 -7.83 0.43 4.46
C GLN A 36 -7.00 -0.47 5.37
N LEU A 37 -7.61 -1.01 6.44
CA LEU A 37 -6.95 -2.00 7.30
C LEU A 37 -6.57 -3.26 6.53
N HIS A 38 -7.54 -3.81 5.79
CA HIS A 38 -7.32 -4.97 4.92
C HIS A 38 -6.16 -4.73 3.95
N TRP A 39 -6.16 -3.58 3.27
CA TRP A 39 -5.09 -3.24 2.34
C TRP A 39 -3.74 -3.08 3.03
N GLN A 40 -3.65 -2.44 4.20
CA GLN A 40 -2.38 -2.37 4.93
C GLN A 40 -1.89 -3.76 5.36
N ASP A 41 -2.79 -4.68 5.71
CA ASP A 41 -2.45 -6.07 6.04
C ASP A 41 -1.94 -6.88 4.84
N LEU A 42 -2.18 -6.41 3.60
CA LEU A 42 -1.59 -7.02 2.41
C LEU A 42 -0.07 -6.75 2.30
N GLN A 43 0.42 -5.64 2.86
CA GLN A 43 1.84 -5.21 2.95
C GLN A 43 2.58 -4.99 1.63
N PHE A 44 2.44 -5.90 0.67
CA PHE A 44 3.27 -5.97 -0.51
C PHE A 44 2.46 -6.35 -1.76
N GLY A 45 2.42 -5.42 -2.72
CA GLY A 45 1.84 -5.59 -4.05
C GLY A 45 2.89 -5.51 -5.15
N VAL A 46 2.49 -5.97 -6.34
CA VAL A 46 3.29 -5.88 -7.56
C VAL A 46 2.49 -5.19 -8.65
N ILE A 47 3.09 -4.24 -9.36
CA ILE A 47 2.48 -3.60 -10.54
C ILE A 47 3.15 -4.08 -11.83
N VAL A 48 2.34 -4.52 -12.80
CA VAL A 48 2.83 -5.07 -14.07
C VAL A 48 2.72 -4.03 -15.18
N HIS A 49 3.88 -3.58 -15.67
CA HIS A 49 3.99 -2.67 -16.81
C HIS A 49 4.33 -3.44 -18.07
N PHE A 50 3.35 -3.56 -18.97
CA PHE A 50 3.50 -4.26 -20.24
C PHE A 50 2.63 -3.62 -21.31
N GLY A 51 3.13 -3.43 -22.52
CA GLY A 51 2.38 -2.74 -23.57
C GLY A 51 3.21 -2.40 -24.78
N THR A 52 2.73 -1.49 -25.63
CA THR A 52 3.46 -1.05 -26.84
C THR A 52 4.87 -0.54 -26.53
N ASN A 53 5.04 0.09 -25.37
CA ASN A 53 6.31 0.58 -24.84
C ASN A 53 7.39 -0.51 -24.70
N THR A 54 7.02 -1.72 -24.27
CA THR A 54 7.92 -2.90 -24.21
C THR A 54 8.53 -3.24 -25.59
N PHE A 55 7.74 -3.11 -26.64
CA PHE A 55 8.16 -3.43 -28.01
C PHE A 55 8.94 -2.28 -28.65
N LEU A 56 8.71 -1.06 -28.19
CA LEU A 56 9.35 0.14 -28.71
C LEU A 56 10.56 0.61 -27.90
N ASP A 57 10.91 -0.09 -26.82
CA ASP A 57 12.04 0.27 -25.94
C ASP A 57 11.87 1.67 -25.32
N ARG A 58 10.69 1.91 -24.71
CA ARG A 58 10.29 3.21 -24.16
C ARG A 58 9.74 3.05 -22.75
N GLU A 59 9.99 4.04 -21.90
CA GLU A 59 9.25 4.21 -20.66
C GLU A 59 7.90 4.88 -20.94
N TRP A 60 7.91 5.97 -21.72
CA TRP A 60 6.71 6.75 -22.05
C TRP A 60 6.46 6.80 -23.56
N GLY A 61 5.45 6.08 -24.03
CA GLY A 61 4.97 6.16 -25.41
C GLY A 61 4.27 7.48 -25.72
N ASP A 62 4.32 7.89 -26.98
CA ASP A 62 3.78 9.18 -27.46
C ASP A 62 2.34 9.13 -27.98
N GLY A 63 1.69 7.96 -27.89
CA GLY A 63 0.35 7.71 -28.40
C GLY A 63 0.27 7.46 -29.90
N THR A 64 1.41 7.29 -30.61
CA THR A 64 1.43 7.12 -32.07
C THR A 64 1.87 5.73 -32.55
N ALA A 65 2.19 4.82 -31.63
CA ALA A 65 2.61 3.46 -31.97
C ALA A 65 1.52 2.74 -32.77
N ASP A 66 1.87 2.07 -33.87
CA ASP A 66 0.92 1.20 -34.58
C ASP A 66 0.51 0.03 -33.64
N PRO A 67 -0.79 -0.24 -33.42
CA PRO A 67 -1.25 -1.39 -32.63
C PRO A 67 -0.60 -2.72 -33.01
N LYS A 68 -0.14 -2.86 -34.26
CA LYS A 68 0.55 -4.05 -34.76
C LYS A 68 1.90 -4.33 -34.09
N VAL A 69 2.49 -3.33 -33.45
CA VAL A 69 3.74 -3.48 -32.70
C VAL A 69 3.53 -4.36 -31.48
N PHE A 70 2.34 -4.36 -30.87
CA PHE A 70 2.02 -5.25 -29.76
C PHE A 70 1.73 -6.66 -30.28
N ASN A 71 2.71 -7.55 -30.21
CA ASN A 71 2.58 -8.93 -30.70
C ASN A 71 3.45 -9.95 -29.92
N PRO A 72 3.22 -10.12 -28.60
CA PRO A 72 3.93 -11.16 -27.85
C PRO A 72 3.51 -12.56 -28.30
N ASP A 73 4.44 -13.51 -28.28
CA ASP A 73 4.24 -14.89 -28.73
C ASP A 73 4.02 -15.89 -27.57
N HIS A 74 4.43 -15.55 -26.35
CA HIS A 74 4.44 -16.45 -25.19
C HIS A 74 3.95 -15.78 -23.89
N VAL A 75 2.91 -14.96 -23.97
CA VAL A 75 2.30 -14.30 -22.80
C VAL A 75 1.92 -15.33 -21.73
N ASP A 76 2.43 -15.16 -20.51
CA ASP A 76 2.25 -16.11 -19.40
C ASP A 76 1.99 -15.38 -18.07
N PRO A 77 0.77 -14.86 -17.83
CA PRO A 77 0.44 -14.18 -16.58
C PRO A 77 0.46 -15.12 -15.37
N ASP A 78 0.29 -16.43 -15.58
CA ASP A 78 0.52 -17.45 -14.57
C ASP A 78 1.99 -17.43 -14.08
N GLN A 79 2.99 -17.23 -14.96
CA GLN A 79 4.39 -17.03 -14.55
C GLN A 79 4.55 -15.75 -13.72
N TRP A 80 3.90 -14.65 -14.13
CA TRP A 80 4.00 -13.37 -13.43
C TRP A 80 3.44 -13.50 -12.01
N ALA A 81 2.26 -14.10 -11.87
CA ALA A 81 1.61 -14.33 -10.59
C ALA A 81 2.45 -15.24 -9.66
N ARG A 82 2.99 -16.35 -10.17
CA ARG A 82 3.90 -17.22 -9.39
C ARG A 82 5.17 -16.49 -8.95
N ALA A 83 5.76 -15.68 -9.82
CA ALA A 83 6.97 -14.92 -9.50
C ALA A 83 6.69 -13.87 -8.42
N ALA A 84 5.61 -13.09 -8.56
CA ALA A 84 5.16 -12.14 -7.55
C ALA A 84 4.90 -12.84 -6.20
N LYS A 85 4.18 -13.97 -6.21
CA LYS A 85 3.93 -14.76 -5.00
C LYS A 85 5.21 -15.25 -4.34
N SER A 86 6.21 -15.67 -5.13
CA SER A 86 7.51 -16.13 -4.61
C SER A 86 8.32 -15.04 -3.92
N ALA A 87 8.07 -13.77 -4.24
CA ALA A 87 8.65 -12.62 -3.52
C ALA A 87 7.90 -12.28 -2.22
N GLY A 88 6.74 -12.91 -1.97
CA GLY A 88 5.88 -12.60 -0.83
C GLY A 88 4.74 -11.62 -1.14
N ALA A 89 4.53 -11.24 -2.41
CA ALA A 89 3.42 -10.37 -2.76
C ALA A 89 2.06 -11.05 -2.47
N THR A 90 1.08 -10.23 -2.12
CA THR A 90 -0.29 -10.67 -1.78
C THR A 90 -1.33 -10.15 -2.77
N TYR A 91 -0.97 -9.17 -3.60
CA TYR A 91 -1.81 -8.66 -4.67
C TYR A 91 -1.00 -8.17 -5.87
N VAL A 92 -1.67 -8.05 -7.02
CA VAL A 92 -1.09 -7.60 -8.28
C VAL A 92 -1.99 -6.57 -8.94
N VAL A 93 -1.40 -5.45 -9.37
CA VAL A 93 -2.04 -4.41 -10.19
C VAL A 93 -1.55 -4.54 -11.63
N LEU A 94 -2.47 -4.63 -12.60
CA LEU A 94 -2.10 -4.59 -14.02
C LEU A 94 -2.29 -3.17 -14.57
N VAL A 95 -1.28 -2.67 -15.29
CA VAL A 95 -1.43 -1.48 -16.15
C VAL A 95 -2.29 -1.84 -17.35
N ALA A 96 -3.61 -1.70 -17.21
CA ALA A 96 -4.56 -2.02 -18.27
C ALA A 96 -4.45 -1.03 -19.45
N LYS A 97 -4.08 0.22 -19.17
CA LYS A 97 -3.74 1.26 -20.15
C LYS A 97 -2.77 2.26 -19.51
N HIS A 98 -1.62 2.46 -20.15
CA HIS A 98 -0.62 3.46 -19.76
C HIS A 98 -0.86 4.80 -20.49
N HIS A 99 0.00 5.80 -20.28
CA HIS A 99 -0.13 7.15 -20.86
C HIS A 99 -0.22 7.18 -22.39
N ASP A 100 0.37 6.20 -23.07
CA ASP A 100 0.28 6.09 -24.53
C ASP A 100 -1.13 5.74 -25.03
N GLY A 101 -2.04 5.33 -24.15
CA GLY A 101 -3.46 5.12 -24.47
C GLY A 101 -3.79 3.73 -25.02
N PHE A 102 -2.81 2.85 -25.26
CA PHE A 102 -3.08 1.50 -25.78
C PHE A 102 -3.73 0.61 -24.71
N SER A 103 -4.95 0.14 -24.96
CA SER A 103 -5.72 -0.66 -23.99
C SER A 103 -5.45 -2.16 -24.14
N LEU A 104 -5.11 -2.85 -23.03
CA LEU A 104 -4.74 -4.27 -22.98
C LEU A 104 -5.91 -5.24 -22.87
N TRP A 105 -7.13 -4.73 -22.91
CA TRP A 105 -8.37 -5.49 -23.04
C TRP A 105 -9.14 -5.03 -24.29
N PRO A 106 -10.08 -5.84 -24.81
CA PRO A 106 -10.79 -5.52 -26.03
C PRO A 106 -11.92 -4.48 -25.83
N THR A 107 -11.60 -3.31 -25.26
CA THR A 107 -12.52 -2.22 -24.92
C THR A 107 -13.42 -1.80 -26.07
N ASP A 108 -14.71 -1.53 -25.82
CA ASP A 108 -15.63 -1.05 -26.86
C ASP A 108 -15.51 0.46 -27.12
N GLN A 109 -14.68 1.16 -26.34
CA GLN A 109 -14.58 2.62 -26.37
C GLN A 109 -13.56 3.16 -27.38
N SER A 110 -12.63 2.31 -27.87
CA SER A 110 -11.57 2.69 -28.81
C SER A 110 -11.04 1.49 -29.61
N ASP A 111 -10.64 1.74 -30.86
CA ASP A 111 -9.90 0.78 -31.69
C ASP A 111 -8.42 0.66 -31.28
N TYR A 112 -7.90 1.61 -30.49
CA TYR A 112 -6.52 1.61 -30.01
C TYR A 112 -6.33 0.67 -28.81
N SER A 113 -6.54 -0.61 -29.08
CA SER A 113 -6.48 -1.68 -28.10
C SER A 113 -5.93 -2.96 -28.74
N VAL A 114 -5.82 -4.00 -27.93
CA VAL A 114 -5.48 -5.36 -28.39
C VAL A 114 -6.36 -5.86 -29.55
N LYS A 115 -7.58 -5.33 -29.74
CA LYS A 115 -8.44 -5.64 -30.90
C LYS A 115 -7.79 -5.32 -32.26
N ALA A 116 -6.98 -4.26 -32.32
CA ALA A 116 -6.29 -3.85 -33.54
C ALA A 116 -4.88 -4.46 -33.68
N SER A 117 -4.45 -5.26 -32.70
CA SER A 117 -3.15 -5.93 -32.70
C SER A 117 -3.22 -7.34 -33.32
N PRO A 118 -2.13 -7.87 -33.89
CA PRO A 118 -2.06 -9.25 -34.37
C PRO A 118 -2.04 -10.27 -33.22
N TRP A 119 -1.77 -9.83 -31.99
CA TRP A 119 -1.72 -10.72 -30.83
C TRP A 119 -3.03 -11.49 -30.68
N MET A 120 -2.95 -12.82 -30.66
CA MET A 120 -4.09 -13.72 -30.62
C MET A 120 -5.16 -13.42 -31.68
N ASN A 121 -4.75 -12.92 -32.86
CA ASN A 121 -5.63 -12.47 -33.94
C ASN A 121 -6.65 -11.40 -33.50
N GLY A 122 -6.23 -10.46 -32.64
CA GLY A 122 -7.07 -9.37 -32.12
C GLY A 122 -8.10 -9.82 -31.07
N LYS A 123 -7.97 -11.04 -30.54
CA LYS A 123 -8.91 -11.63 -29.57
C LYS A 123 -8.34 -11.76 -28.16
N GLY A 124 -7.13 -11.28 -27.94
CA GLY A 124 -6.51 -11.32 -26.63
C GLY A 124 -7.20 -10.39 -25.63
N ASN A 125 -7.19 -10.76 -24.36
CA ASN A 125 -7.68 -9.96 -23.25
C ASN A 125 -6.73 -10.15 -22.07
N LEU A 126 -5.71 -9.29 -21.99
CA LEU A 126 -4.65 -9.48 -21.01
C LEU A 126 -5.13 -9.23 -19.58
N VAL A 127 -6.09 -8.30 -19.41
CA VAL A 127 -6.71 -8.04 -18.10
C VAL A 127 -7.37 -9.30 -17.56
N GLN A 128 -8.15 -10.02 -18.38
CA GLN A 128 -8.79 -11.28 -17.96
C GLN A 128 -7.75 -12.34 -17.62
N MET A 129 -6.76 -12.53 -18.49
CA MET A 129 -5.72 -13.55 -18.28
C MET A 129 -4.91 -13.29 -17.02
N THR A 130 -4.68 -12.02 -16.67
CA THR A 130 -3.91 -11.63 -15.48
C THR A 130 -4.74 -11.77 -14.22
N GLU A 131 -6.00 -11.32 -14.23
CA GLU A 131 -6.93 -11.50 -13.12
C GLU A 131 -7.06 -12.98 -12.73
N GLU A 132 -7.34 -13.85 -13.71
CA GLU A 132 -7.49 -15.29 -13.48
C GLU A 132 -6.21 -15.93 -12.89
N ALA A 133 -5.04 -15.56 -13.42
CA ALA A 133 -3.75 -16.05 -12.94
C ALA A 133 -3.45 -15.60 -11.50
N VAL A 134 -3.74 -14.34 -11.18
CA VAL A 134 -3.54 -13.76 -9.84
C VAL A 134 -4.45 -14.42 -8.82
N ARG A 135 -5.74 -14.60 -9.16
CA ARG A 135 -6.70 -15.30 -8.30
C ARG A 135 -6.36 -16.77 -8.08
N LYS A 136 -5.84 -17.44 -9.11
CA LYS A 136 -5.39 -18.85 -9.01
C LYS A 136 -4.25 -19.05 -8.01
N GLU A 137 -3.38 -18.06 -7.85
CA GLU A 137 -2.30 -18.05 -6.84
C GLU A 137 -2.78 -17.55 -5.45
N GLY A 138 -4.08 -17.29 -5.29
CA GLY A 138 -4.67 -16.83 -4.03
C GLY A 138 -4.34 -15.37 -3.68
N MET A 139 -3.95 -14.57 -4.67
CA MET A 139 -3.66 -13.14 -4.51
C MET A 139 -4.84 -12.28 -4.95
N GLU A 140 -4.84 -11.01 -4.55
CA GLU A 140 -5.86 -10.04 -4.97
C GLU A 140 -5.45 -9.27 -6.23
N PHE A 141 -6.43 -8.80 -6.99
CA PHE A 141 -6.20 -8.17 -8.29
C PHE A 141 -6.66 -6.72 -8.29
N GLY A 142 -5.84 -5.82 -8.85
CA GLY A 142 -6.15 -4.42 -9.05
C GLY A 142 -5.84 -3.95 -10.46
N VAL A 143 -6.25 -2.73 -10.78
CA VAL A 143 -6.13 -2.16 -12.13
C VAL A 143 -5.54 -0.76 -12.05
N TYR A 144 -4.54 -0.50 -12.87
CA TYR A 144 -4.09 0.83 -13.22
C TYR A 144 -4.76 1.24 -14.54
N LEU A 145 -5.41 2.41 -14.55
CA LEU A 145 -5.98 3.02 -15.75
C LEU A 145 -5.53 4.47 -15.83
N SER A 146 -4.56 4.75 -16.70
CA SER A 146 -3.96 6.09 -16.78
C SER A 146 -5.01 7.19 -17.05
N PRO A 147 -5.09 8.23 -16.19
CA PRO A 147 -5.90 9.40 -16.47
C PRO A 147 -5.40 10.16 -17.70
N TRP A 148 -4.07 10.34 -17.82
CA TRP A 148 -3.46 10.97 -18.97
C TRP A 148 -3.48 10.03 -20.18
N ASP A 149 -4.01 10.49 -21.31
CA ASP A 149 -4.07 9.73 -22.56
C ASP A 149 -3.50 10.55 -23.72
N ARG A 150 -2.40 10.07 -24.29
CA ARG A 150 -1.68 10.74 -25.38
C ARG A 150 -2.21 10.35 -26.77
N HIS A 151 -3.04 9.32 -26.86
CA HIS A 151 -3.62 8.85 -28.11
C HIS A 151 -5.01 9.46 -28.35
N GLU A 152 -5.85 9.50 -27.33
CA GLU A 152 -7.28 9.78 -27.45
C GLU A 152 -7.56 11.24 -27.83
N PRO A 153 -8.12 11.52 -29.03
CA PRO A 153 -8.43 12.88 -29.45
C PRO A 153 -9.40 13.62 -28.51
N ARG A 154 -10.33 12.91 -27.85
CA ARG A 154 -11.25 13.46 -26.85
C ARG A 154 -10.54 14.05 -25.65
N TYR A 155 -9.28 13.70 -25.36
CA TYR A 155 -8.49 14.25 -24.25
C TYR A 155 -8.33 15.79 -24.31
N LYS A 156 -8.57 16.43 -25.47
CA LYS A 156 -8.59 17.89 -25.60
C LYS A 156 -9.84 18.56 -25.02
N ASP A 157 -10.91 17.80 -24.81
CA ASP A 157 -12.18 18.23 -24.23
C ASP A 157 -12.45 17.38 -22.98
N SER A 158 -12.20 17.96 -21.80
CA SER A 158 -12.36 17.30 -20.51
C SER A 158 -13.69 16.57 -20.37
N ALA A 159 -14.82 17.20 -20.70
CA ALA A 159 -16.13 16.58 -20.52
C ALA A 159 -16.38 15.41 -21.48
N ALA A 160 -15.79 15.45 -22.68
CA ALA A 160 -15.84 14.34 -23.63
C ALA A 160 -14.91 13.19 -23.19
N TYR A 161 -13.74 13.52 -22.67
CA TYR A 161 -12.79 12.55 -22.15
C TYR A 161 -13.30 11.88 -20.86
N ASP A 162 -13.92 12.62 -19.95
CA ASP A 162 -14.49 12.07 -18.71
C ASP A 162 -15.51 10.97 -19.01
N LYS A 163 -16.38 11.17 -20.02
CA LYS A 163 -17.35 10.16 -20.47
C LYS A 163 -16.67 8.93 -21.07
N TYR A 164 -15.59 9.13 -21.81
CA TYR A 164 -14.80 8.04 -22.39
C TYR A 164 -14.11 7.22 -21.29
N TYR A 165 -13.44 7.90 -20.35
CA TYR A 165 -12.75 7.28 -19.23
C TYR A 165 -13.72 6.49 -18.34
N LEU A 166 -14.88 7.07 -18.00
CA LEU A 166 -15.93 6.39 -17.24
C LEU A 166 -16.45 5.13 -17.96
N ALA A 167 -16.65 5.19 -19.28
CA ALA A 167 -17.09 4.01 -20.02
C ALA A 167 -16.02 2.89 -20.04
N GLN A 168 -14.73 3.23 -20.09
CA GLN A 168 -13.65 2.25 -19.92
C GLN A 168 -13.59 1.71 -18.49
N MET A 169 -13.78 2.56 -17.49
CA MET A 169 -13.86 2.17 -16.09
C MET A 169 -15.02 1.19 -15.86
N ASP A 170 -16.21 1.46 -16.41
CA ASP A 170 -17.38 0.59 -16.29
C ASP A 170 -17.10 -0.83 -16.79
N GLU A 171 -16.41 -0.97 -17.94
CA GLU A 171 -15.99 -2.27 -18.47
C GLU A 171 -15.07 -3.02 -17.49
N LEU A 172 -14.13 -2.30 -16.87
CA LEU A 172 -13.12 -2.87 -15.98
C LEU A 172 -13.68 -3.24 -14.60
N VAL A 173 -14.46 -2.34 -13.99
CA VAL A 173 -15.00 -2.53 -12.63
C VAL A 173 -16.15 -3.53 -12.59
N GLN A 174 -16.80 -3.83 -13.71
CA GLN A 174 -17.89 -4.82 -13.79
C GLN A 174 -17.44 -6.14 -14.42
N GLY A 175 -16.37 -6.14 -15.21
CA GLY A 175 -15.95 -7.29 -16.01
C GLY A 175 -14.96 -8.26 -15.36
N TYR A 176 -14.20 -7.81 -14.35
CA TYR A 176 -12.97 -8.50 -13.91
C TYR A 176 -12.95 -8.81 -12.40
N GLY A 177 -14.11 -9.18 -11.86
CA GLY A 177 -14.25 -9.58 -10.46
C GLY A 177 -14.03 -8.44 -9.45
N PRO A 178 -13.89 -8.75 -8.16
CA PRO A 178 -13.57 -7.76 -7.14
C PRO A 178 -12.18 -7.15 -7.39
N LEU A 179 -12.06 -5.83 -7.25
CA LEU A 179 -10.76 -5.16 -7.36
C LEU A 179 -10.25 -4.77 -5.96
N VAL A 180 -9.00 -5.07 -5.65
CA VAL A 180 -8.36 -4.60 -4.41
C VAL A 180 -7.96 -3.14 -4.52
N GLU A 181 -7.52 -2.74 -5.71
CA GLU A 181 -6.95 -1.42 -5.93
C GLU A 181 -7.22 -0.87 -7.33
N TRP A 182 -7.46 0.44 -7.39
CA TRP A 182 -7.60 1.24 -8.59
C TRP A 182 -6.54 2.35 -8.58
N TRP A 183 -5.59 2.25 -9.51
CA TRP A 183 -4.43 3.13 -9.58
C TRP A 183 -4.66 4.32 -10.51
N LEU A 184 -4.71 5.52 -9.94
CA LEU A 184 -4.83 6.80 -10.66
C LEU A 184 -3.50 7.55 -10.64
N ASP A 185 -2.74 7.42 -11.71
CA ASP A 185 -1.46 8.12 -11.86
C ASP A 185 -1.65 9.64 -12.04
N GLY A 186 -0.81 10.41 -11.35
CA GLY A 186 -0.78 11.88 -11.44
C GLY A 186 0.08 12.41 -12.59
N ALA A 187 0.94 11.60 -13.21
CA ALA A 187 1.87 12.03 -14.25
C ALA A 187 1.14 12.59 -15.49
N GLY A 188 1.68 13.67 -16.06
CA GLY A 188 1.19 14.32 -17.28
C GLY A 188 -0.20 14.99 -17.20
N SER A 189 -0.84 14.94 -16.03
CA SER A 189 -2.19 15.48 -15.79
C SER A 189 -2.24 16.99 -15.57
N ALA A 190 -1.08 17.66 -15.47
CA ALA A 190 -1.01 19.10 -15.20
C ALA A 190 -1.75 19.92 -16.27
N GLY A 191 -2.76 20.68 -15.84
CA GLY A 191 -3.55 21.55 -16.71
C GLY A 191 -4.78 20.89 -17.36
N HIS A 192 -4.97 19.59 -17.20
CA HIS A 192 -6.23 18.91 -17.55
C HIS A 192 -7.16 18.90 -16.32
N VAL A 193 -8.46 19.08 -16.53
CA VAL A 193 -9.47 18.99 -15.47
C VAL A 193 -10.23 17.68 -15.68
N TYR A 194 -10.26 16.83 -14.66
CA TYR A 194 -11.01 15.58 -14.67
C TYR A 194 -12.16 15.64 -13.67
N ASP A 195 -13.25 14.95 -13.96
CA ASP A 195 -14.32 14.71 -12.98
C ASP A 195 -14.01 13.53 -12.07
N PHE A 196 -12.91 13.62 -11.30
CA PHE A 196 -12.48 12.56 -10.37
C PHE A 196 -13.54 12.24 -9.32
N LYS A 197 -14.39 13.22 -8.96
CA LYS A 197 -15.53 12.97 -8.08
C LYS A 197 -16.44 11.92 -8.69
N LYS A 198 -16.86 12.11 -9.95
CA LYS A 198 -17.70 11.15 -10.66
C LYS A 198 -17.00 9.81 -10.87
N TYR A 199 -15.70 9.81 -11.13
CA TYR A 199 -14.92 8.57 -11.28
C TYR A 199 -14.96 7.72 -10.01
N VAL A 200 -14.69 8.33 -8.86
CA VAL A 200 -14.71 7.62 -7.58
C VAL A 200 -16.16 7.26 -7.17
N GLU A 201 -17.15 8.10 -7.46
CA GLU A 201 -18.57 7.74 -7.25
C GLU A 201 -18.98 6.49 -8.04
N GLU A 202 -18.57 6.40 -9.32
CA GLU A 202 -18.88 5.23 -10.16
C GLU A 202 -18.14 3.99 -9.67
N LEU A 203 -16.83 4.10 -9.41
CA LEU A 203 -16.03 3.01 -8.85
C LEU A 203 -16.66 2.48 -7.56
N ARG A 204 -17.04 3.36 -6.62
CA ARG A 204 -17.64 2.96 -5.35
C ARG A 204 -19.01 2.33 -5.49
N THR A 205 -19.73 2.61 -6.59
CA THR A 205 -21.05 2.02 -6.86
C THR A 205 -20.93 0.53 -7.17
N TYR A 206 -19.91 0.11 -7.93
CA TYR A 206 -19.71 -1.29 -8.31
C TYR A 206 -18.67 -2.02 -7.47
N GLN A 207 -17.72 -1.29 -6.89
CA GLN A 207 -16.53 -1.80 -6.23
C GLN A 207 -16.27 -1.01 -4.93
N SER A 208 -17.18 -1.14 -3.97
CA SER A 208 -17.21 -0.32 -2.74
C SER A 208 -15.96 -0.43 -1.87
N ASN A 209 -15.24 -1.55 -1.97
CA ASN A 209 -14.08 -1.86 -1.13
C ASN A 209 -12.74 -1.63 -1.83
N THR A 210 -12.74 -1.27 -3.12
CA THR A 210 -11.51 -1.04 -3.88
C THR A 210 -10.79 0.19 -3.36
N MET A 211 -9.52 0.05 -3.04
CA MET A 211 -8.69 1.16 -2.64
C MET A 211 -8.33 2.02 -3.86
N VAL A 212 -8.32 3.34 -3.71
CA VAL A 212 -7.94 4.27 -4.77
C VAL A 212 -6.59 4.86 -4.43
N PHE A 213 -5.56 4.43 -5.17
CA PHE A 213 -4.29 5.13 -5.20
C PHE A 213 -4.43 6.38 -6.04
N ALA A 214 -3.99 7.50 -5.47
CA ALA A 214 -3.88 8.75 -6.17
C ALA A 214 -2.86 9.67 -5.49
N ASP A 215 -2.21 10.51 -6.31
CA ASP A 215 -1.42 11.63 -5.83
C ASP A 215 -2.23 12.51 -4.86
N VAL A 216 -1.52 13.24 -3.99
CA VAL A 216 -2.14 14.13 -3.00
C VAL A 216 -3.03 15.19 -3.63
N SER A 217 -2.87 15.56 -4.90
CA SER A 217 -3.80 16.44 -5.63
C SER A 217 -5.26 15.96 -5.59
N LEU A 218 -5.52 14.65 -5.48
CA LEU A 218 -6.85 14.04 -5.30
C LEU A 218 -7.18 13.73 -3.85
N PHE A 219 -6.67 14.55 -2.93
CA PHE A 219 -6.80 14.37 -1.49
C PHE A 219 -8.21 14.07 -1.01
N GLY A 220 -9.24 14.68 -1.60
CA GLY A 220 -10.64 14.48 -1.20
C GLY A 220 -11.26 13.16 -1.69
N TYR A 221 -10.60 12.42 -2.58
CA TYR A 221 -11.19 11.28 -3.28
C TYR A 221 -10.38 9.99 -3.15
N GLY A 222 -9.05 10.04 -3.15
CA GLY A 222 -8.24 8.83 -3.00
C GLY A 222 -8.27 8.27 -1.58
N ASP A 223 -7.91 6.99 -1.42
CA ASP A 223 -7.71 6.35 -0.10
C ASP A 223 -6.23 6.17 0.24
N ILE A 224 -5.37 5.94 -0.77
CA ILE A 224 -3.92 5.73 -0.62
C ILE A 224 -3.16 6.93 -1.18
N ARG A 225 -2.10 7.37 -0.49
CA ARG A 225 -1.22 8.46 -0.97
C ARG A 225 0.09 7.92 -1.54
N TRP A 226 0.59 8.59 -2.56
CA TRP A 226 1.95 8.40 -3.04
C TRP A 226 2.99 8.82 -2.00
N VAL A 227 4.12 8.11 -1.93
CA VAL A 227 5.24 8.43 -1.03
C VAL A 227 5.98 9.73 -1.43
N GLY A 228 5.91 10.12 -2.70
CA GLY A 228 6.51 11.37 -3.20
C GLY A 228 7.76 11.19 -4.07
N GLN A 229 8.26 9.95 -4.20
CA GLN A 229 9.31 9.56 -5.14
C GLN A 229 9.23 8.04 -5.44
N GLU A 230 10.07 7.53 -6.34
CA GLU A 230 10.05 6.13 -6.80
C GLU A 230 11.32 5.33 -6.42
N ASP A 231 12.05 5.78 -5.38
CA ASP A 231 13.30 5.13 -4.93
C ASP A 231 13.07 3.88 -4.08
N GLY A 232 11.83 3.70 -3.57
CA GLY A 232 11.46 2.59 -2.71
C GLY A 232 11.53 2.89 -1.21
N HIS A 233 11.66 4.17 -0.81
CA HIS A 233 11.92 4.54 0.59
C HIS A 233 10.92 5.55 1.15
N ILE A 234 10.53 5.36 2.40
CA ILE A 234 9.94 6.40 3.24
C ILE A 234 11.07 7.14 3.95
N HIS A 235 11.24 8.43 3.65
CA HIS A 235 12.21 9.28 4.31
C HIS A 235 11.61 9.87 5.60
N GLY A 236 11.93 9.25 6.74
CA GLY A 236 11.52 9.72 8.07
C GLY A 236 10.46 8.85 8.74
N GLU A 237 9.61 9.49 9.53
CA GLU A 237 8.52 8.86 10.27
C GLU A 237 7.21 8.90 9.50
N ASN A 238 6.41 7.84 9.61
CA ASN A 238 5.21 7.65 8.80
C ASN A 238 3.93 7.76 9.63
N TRP A 239 3.09 8.71 9.25
CA TRP A 239 1.78 8.94 9.85
C TRP A 239 0.69 8.65 8.84
N ASN A 240 -0.33 7.91 9.24
CA ASN A 240 -1.45 7.57 8.35
C ASN A 240 -2.49 8.69 8.27
N VAL A 241 -2.58 9.55 9.29
CA VAL A 241 -3.45 10.73 9.27
C VAL A 241 -2.66 11.92 8.74
N ILE A 242 -3.15 12.51 7.66
CA ILE A 242 -2.55 13.70 7.04
C ILE A 242 -3.53 14.86 7.06
N ASP A 243 -3.01 16.07 7.26
CA ASP A 243 -3.74 17.34 7.13
C ASP A 243 -3.44 17.96 5.76
N ARG A 244 -4.49 18.26 5.02
CA ARG A 244 -4.39 19.12 3.84
C ARG A 244 -5.45 20.19 3.88
N HIS A 245 -5.03 21.42 4.16
CA HIS A 245 -5.90 22.59 4.25
C HIS A 245 -7.04 22.43 5.27
N SER A 246 -6.72 21.89 6.46
CA SER A 246 -7.66 21.65 7.55
C SER A 246 -8.67 20.52 7.30
N GLU A 247 -8.36 19.64 6.34
CA GLU A 247 -9.05 18.37 6.15
C GLU A 247 -8.13 17.23 6.61
N LEU A 248 -8.51 16.55 7.69
CA LEU A 248 -7.81 15.37 8.19
C LEU A 248 -8.38 14.11 7.52
N ARG A 249 -7.51 13.27 6.96
CA ARG A 249 -7.91 11.96 6.41
C ARG A 249 -6.90 10.88 6.76
N TRP A 250 -7.40 9.67 7.01
CA TRP A 250 -6.59 8.46 6.99
C TRP A 250 -6.23 8.15 5.54
N ARG A 251 -4.94 8.28 5.19
CA ARG A 251 -4.40 8.12 3.85
C ARG A 251 -3.08 7.37 3.97
N PRO A 252 -3.06 6.04 4.14
CA PRO A 252 -1.81 5.30 4.27
C PRO A 252 -0.96 5.48 3.01
N VAL A 253 0.34 5.32 3.17
CA VAL A 253 1.32 5.53 2.10
C VAL A 253 1.58 4.25 1.33
N GLU A 254 1.59 4.36 0.01
CA GLU A 254 2.17 3.36 -0.87
C GLU A 254 3.50 3.87 -1.44
N VAL A 255 4.48 2.98 -1.45
CA VAL A 255 5.86 3.19 -1.84
C VAL A 255 6.12 2.36 -3.09
N ASP A 256 6.04 3.01 -4.23
CA ASP A 256 6.19 2.38 -5.53
C ASP A 256 7.64 2.49 -6.03
N THR A 257 8.19 1.39 -6.57
CA THR A 257 9.50 1.40 -7.22
C THR A 257 9.62 0.23 -8.19
N PRO A 258 10.31 0.37 -9.33
CA PRO A 258 10.51 -0.76 -10.24
C PRO A 258 11.53 -1.78 -9.71
N LEU A 259 11.45 -3.04 -10.11
CA LEU A 259 12.45 -4.07 -9.83
C LEU A 259 13.81 -3.74 -10.48
N HIS A 260 13.75 -3.08 -11.63
CA HIS A 260 14.91 -2.55 -12.34
C HIS A 260 15.09 -1.07 -12.05
N LYS A 261 16.33 -0.62 -11.82
CA LYS A 261 16.62 0.80 -11.55
C LYS A 261 16.12 1.69 -12.69
N LEU A 262 15.17 2.58 -12.37
CA LEU A 262 14.60 3.59 -13.27
C LEU A 262 13.87 3.03 -14.50
N GLN A 263 13.36 1.79 -14.43
CA GLN A 263 12.74 1.11 -15.57
C GLN A 263 11.42 0.46 -15.15
N TRP A 264 10.31 1.10 -15.50
CA TRP A 264 8.98 0.52 -15.33
C TRP A 264 8.67 -0.47 -16.45
N PHE A 265 9.10 -0.20 -17.69
CA PHE A 265 8.97 -1.14 -18.80
C PHE A 265 10.27 -1.93 -19.01
N TRP A 266 10.14 -3.07 -19.68
CA TRP A 266 11.28 -3.92 -20.00
C TRP A 266 12.11 -3.29 -21.14
N HIS A 267 13.43 -3.34 -20.98
CA HIS A 267 14.40 -2.92 -21.98
C HIS A 267 15.35 -4.09 -22.35
N PRO A 268 15.90 -4.15 -23.58
CA PRO A 268 16.84 -5.21 -23.98
C PRO A 268 18.09 -5.37 -23.11
N ASP A 269 18.52 -4.31 -22.43
CA ASP A 269 19.70 -4.29 -21.54
C ASP A 269 19.32 -4.31 -20.04
N SER A 270 18.06 -4.62 -19.69
CA SER A 270 17.55 -4.56 -18.30
C SER A 270 18.33 -5.41 -17.30
N ASP A 271 19.02 -6.49 -17.72
CA ASP A 271 19.83 -7.32 -16.81
C ASP A 271 20.83 -6.53 -15.95
N LYS A 272 21.32 -5.39 -16.44
CA LYS A 272 22.31 -4.54 -15.74
C LYS A 272 21.70 -3.64 -14.68
N THR A 273 20.38 -3.48 -14.68
CA THR A 273 19.65 -2.57 -13.78
C THR A 273 18.86 -3.33 -12.70
N LEU A 274 18.86 -4.66 -12.73
CA LEU A 274 18.17 -5.52 -11.77
C LEU A 274 18.69 -5.29 -10.35
N LYS A 275 17.84 -4.82 -9.43
CA LYS A 275 18.17 -4.57 -8.02
C LYS A 275 18.57 -5.85 -7.30
N SER A 276 19.68 -5.83 -6.56
CA SER A 276 20.15 -6.97 -5.74
C SER A 276 19.18 -7.35 -4.63
N VAL A 277 19.32 -8.55 -4.06
CA VAL A 277 18.51 -8.99 -2.90
C VAL A 277 18.66 -8.01 -1.73
N ASP A 278 19.88 -7.58 -1.43
CA ASP A 278 20.15 -6.63 -0.35
C ASP A 278 19.44 -5.28 -0.58
N GLU A 279 19.41 -4.79 -1.82
CA GLU A 279 18.66 -3.58 -2.17
C GLU A 279 17.15 -3.76 -2.00
N LEU A 280 16.60 -4.93 -2.37
CA LEU A 280 15.17 -5.22 -2.22
C LEU A 280 14.76 -5.38 -0.75
N VAL A 281 15.60 -6.01 0.06
CA VAL A 281 15.40 -6.10 1.52
C VAL A 281 15.46 -4.71 2.14
N ASP A 282 16.42 -3.87 1.75
CA ASP A 282 16.50 -2.49 2.24
C ASP A 282 15.26 -1.68 1.88
N ILE A 283 14.75 -1.82 0.65
CA ILE A 283 13.49 -1.22 0.21
C ILE A 283 12.33 -1.69 1.07
N TRP A 284 12.18 -3.01 1.30
CA TRP A 284 11.09 -3.55 2.12
C TRP A 284 11.13 -3.02 3.56
N GLU A 285 12.31 -3.02 4.18
CA GLU A 285 12.49 -2.53 5.55
C GLU A 285 12.29 -1.00 5.66
N ASN A 286 12.49 -0.25 4.58
CA ASN A 286 12.23 1.19 4.51
C ASN A 286 10.90 1.57 3.83
N SER A 287 10.04 0.60 3.55
CA SER A 287 8.66 0.80 3.08
C SER A 287 7.68 0.13 4.04
N VAL A 288 7.52 -1.18 3.94
CA VAL A 288 6.70 -2.02 4.84
C VAL A 288 7.18 -1.89 6.29
N GLY A 289 8.50 -1.98 6.51
CA GLY A 289 9.11 -1.79 7.83
C GLY A 289 9.00 -0.37 8.39
N ARG A 290 8.43 0.58 7.64
CA ARG A 290 8.07 1.94 8.09
C ARG A 290 6.57 2.21 8.04
N GLY A 291 5.76 1.16 7.99
CA GLY A 291 4.30 1.21 8.09
C GLY A 291 3.61 1.67 6.81
N GLY A 292 4.34 1.69 5.70
CA GLY A 292 3.79 1.86 4.36
C GLY A 292 3.50 0.53 3.69
N GLN A 293 3.11 0.61 2.42
CA GLN A 293 2.93 -0.53 1.54
C GLN A 293 4.00 -0.50 0.46
N LEU A 294 4.59 -1.65 0.11
CA LEU A 294 5.47 -1.75 -1.05
C LEU A 294 4.64 -2.06 -2.30
N MET A 295 4.87 -1.33 -3.38
CA MET A 295 4.38 -1.62 -4.74
C MET A 295 5.57 -1.81 -5.68
N LEU A 296 5.96 -3.07 -5.94
CA LEU A 296 7.14 -3.36 -6.77
C LEU A 296 6.75 -3.50 -8.26
N GLY A 297 7.35 -2.69 -9.13
CA GLY A 297 7.12 -2.75 -10.57
C GLY A 297 7.86 -3.91 -11.24
N ILE A 298 7.15 -4.76 -11.98
CA ILE A 298 7.74 -5.81 -12.81
C ILE A 298 7.37 -5.61 -14.28
N ALA A 299 8.25 -6.04 -15.17
CA ALA A 299 8.12 -5.77 -16.59
C ALA A 299 8.36 -7.03 -17.45
N PRO A 300 7.30 -7.64 -18.01
CA PRO A 300 7.44 -8.69 -19.00
C PRO A 300 8.18 -8.18 -20.25
N ASN A 301 9.02 -9.05 -20.84
CA ASN A 301 9.74 -8.79 -22.07
C ASN A 301 8.83 -8.91 -23.31
N ARG A 302 9.39 -8.74 -24.51
CA ARG A 302 8.64 -8.81 -25.78
C ARG A 302 7.96 -10.14 -26.08
N HIS A 303 8.38 -11.23 -25.43
CA HIS A 303 7.69 -12.52 -25.53
C HIS A 303 6.47 -12.60 -24.62
N GLY A 304 6.29 -11.65 -23.68
CA GLY A 304 5.23 -11.66 -22.68
C GLY A 304 5.56 -12.48 -21.44
N ARG A 305 6.86 -12.64 -21.13
CA ARG A 305 7.35 -13.34 -19.93
C ARG A 305 8.27 -12.44 -19.15
N LEU A 306 8.31 -12.60 -17.84
CA LEU A 306 9.40 -12.04 -17.04
C LEU A 306 10.71 -12.71 -17.46
N PRO A 307 11.82 -11.96 -17.59
CA PRO A 307 13.16 -12.52 -17.68
C PRO A 307 13.42 -13.54 -16.56
N ASP A 308 14.16 -14.62 -16.86
CA ASP A 308 14.43 -15.66 -15.86
C ASP A 308 15.23 -15.13 -14.65
N ALA A 309 16.08 -14.13 -14.87
CA ALA A 309 16.82 -13.44 -13.81
C ALA A 309 15.89 -12.70 -12.85
N ASP A 310 14.83 -12.05 -13.34
CA ASP A 310 13.84 -11.34 -12.53
C ASP A 310 13.04 -12.33 -11.68
N VAL A 311 12.62 -13.45 -12.27
CA VAL A 311 11.92 -14.53 -11.56
C VAL A 311 12.80 -15.10 -10.44
N ALA A 312 14.08 -15.35 -10.74
CA ALA A 312 15.03 -15.81 -9.74
C ALA A 312 15.22 -14.78 -8.62
N ARG A 313 15.38 -13.50 -8.96
CA ARG A 313 15.58 -12.41 -8.00
C ARG A 313 14.37 -12.21 -7.08
N LEU A 314 13.16 -12.29 -7.63
CA LEU A 314 11.93 -12.22 -6.85
C LEU A 314 11.85 -13.37 -5.83
N LYS A 315 12.18 -14.59 -6.25
CA LYS A 315 12.23 -15.73 -5.35
C LYS A 315 13.31 -15.57 -4.27
N GLU A 316 14.53 -15.18 -4.65
CA GLU A 316 15.63 -14.92 -3.71
C GLU A 316 15.25 -13.87 -2.67
N PHE A 317 14.53 -12.82 -3.09
CA PHE A 317 14.03 -11.77 -2.21
C PHE A 317 13.01 -12.31 -1.20
N GLY A 318 12.01 -13.09 -1.64
CA GLY A 318 11.05 -13.70 -0.72
C GLY A 318 11.69 -14.69 0.25
N GLU A 319 12.66 -15.48 -0.21
CA GLU A 319 13.45 -16.37 0.67
C GLU A 319 14.29 -15.59 1.69
N ALA A 320 14.82 -14.44 1.31
CA ALA A 320 15.55 -13.56 2.23
C ALA A 320 14.63 -12.94 3.30
N LEU A 321 13.39 -12.58 2.95
CA LEU A 321 12.41 -12.11 3.93
C LEU A 321 12.01 -13.22 4.91
N GLU A 322 11.71 -14.43 4.42
CA GLU A 322 11.36 -15.57 5.28
C GLU A 322 12.53 -15.96 6.20
N ALA A 323 13.76 -15.90 5.69
CA ALA A 323 14.94 -16.20 6.50
C ALA A 323 15.14 -15.20 7.66
N ARG A 324 14.66 -13.97 7.51
CA ARG A 324 14.79 -12.88 8.51
C ARG A 324 13.61 -12.81 9.46
N TYR A 325 12.41 -12.82 8.90
CA TYR A 325 11.16 -12.46 9.56
C TYR A 325 10.13 -13.59 9.55
N GLY A 326 10.53 -14.80 9.15
CA GLY A 326 9.68 -15.99 9.22
C GLY A 326 9.16 -16.23 10.63
N VAL A 327 7.98 -16.83 10.73
CA VAL A 327 7.27 -17.01 12.01
C VAL A 327 8.09 -17.83 13.02
N ASP A 328 8.95 -18.73 12.54
CA ASP A 328 9.85 -19.54 13.36
C ASP A 328 11.13 -18.78 13.81
N LYS A 329 11.36 -17.57 13.26
CA LYS A 329 12.49 -16.69 13.61
C LYS A 329 12.18 -15.71 14.72
N ASP A 330 10.90 -15.51 15.04
CA ASP A 330 10.50 -14.63 16.12
C ASP A 330 10.91 -15.21 17.48
N LEU A 331 11.93 -14.60 18.07
CA LEU A 331 12.47 -14.97 19.37
C LEU A 331 11.45 -14.72 20.48
N ALA A 332 10.55 -13.75 20.31
CA ALA A 332 9.57 -13.36 21.30
C ALA A 332 8.59 -14.51 21.62
N LYS A 333 8.31 -15.41 20.66
CA LYS A 333 7.47 -16.61 20.89
C LYS A 333 8.00 -17.57 21.95
N ASN A 334 9.29 -17.50 22.27
CA ASN A 334 9.93 -18.33 23.29
C ASN A 334 10.04 -17.62 24.66
N HIS A 335 9.14 -16.67 24.92
CA HIS A 335 9.06 -15.94 26.19
C HIS A 335 8.67 -16.85 27.38
N LEU A 336 9.00 -16.41 28.60
CA LEU A 336 8.45 -16.96 29.84
C LEU A 336 6.97 -16.62 29.98
N ALA A 337 6.25 -17.38 30.80
CA ALA A 337 4.82 -17.16 31.03
C ALA A 337 4.51 -15.68 31.33
N ALA A 338 3.68 -15.08 30.48
CA ALA A 338 3.19 -13.72 30.59
C ALA A 338 1.68 -13.75 30.91
N ASP A 339 1.12 -12.63 31.35
CA ASP A 339 -0.33 -12.51 31.44
C ASP A 339 -0.97 -12.48 30.04
N ALA A 340 -2.29 -12.68 30.00
CA ALA A 340 -3.03 -12.79 28.73
C ALA A 340 -2.95 -11.52 27.87
N ASN A 341 -2.79 -10.33 28.47
CA ASN A 341 -2.71 -9.08 27.73
C ASN A 341 -1.36 -8.95 27.02
N VAL A 342 -0.26 -9.33 27.69
CA VAL A 342 1.08 -9.35 27.06
C VAL A 342 1.17 -10.46 26.01
N ALA A 343 0.67 -11.66 26.32
CA ALA A 343 0.71 -12.79 25.39
C ALA A 343 -0.01 -12.51 24.07
N ALA A 344 -1.06 -11.69 24.09
CA ALA A 344 -1.84 -11.26 22.93
C ALA A 344 -1.08 -10.38 21.93
N ALA A 345 0.15 -9.93 22.24
CA ALA A 345 1.01 -9.22 21.31
C ALA A 345 2.22 -10.05 20.86
N LEU A 346 2.29 -11.32 21.25
CA LEU A 346 3.42 -12.24 21.01
C LEU A 346 2.96 -13.56 20.37
N ASP A 347 1.69 -13.70 20.02
CA ASP A 347 1.10 -14.96 19.56
C ASP A 347 1.14 -15.12 18.03
N GLY A 348 1.29 -14.02 17.27
CA GLY A 348 1.21 -14.01 15.83
C GLY A 348 -0.22 -14.03 15.29
N ASP A 349 -1.22 -13.76 16.13
CA ASP A 349 -2.61 -13.65 15.74
C ASP A 349 -2.95 -12.19 15.39
N ARG A 350 -3.48 -11.99 14.19
CA ARG A 350 -3.77 -10.65 13.67
C ARG A 350 -4.94 -9.97 14.39
N ASP A 351 -5.77 -10.74 15.08
CA ASP A 351 -7.01 -10.28 15.71
C ASP A 351 -6.89 -10.06 17.23
N THR A 352 -5.70 -10.30 17.79
CA THR A 352 -5.36 -10.05 19.19
C THR A 352 -4.45 -8.83 19.32
N PHE A 353 -4.41 -8.24 20.53
CA PHE A 353 -3.52 -7.13 20.83
C PHE A 353 -3.31 -6.99 22.34
N TRP A 354 -2.16 -6.48 22.71
CA TRP A 354 -1.92 -5.89 24.02
C TRP A 354 -2.55 -4.50 24.11
N SER A 355 -3.20 -4.17 25.23
CA SER A 355 -3.69 -2.83 25.53
C SER A 355 -2.97 -2.24 26.73
N ALA A 356 -2.55 -0.97 26.62
CA ALA A 356 -2.19 -0.16 27.78
C ALA A 356 -3.41 0.01 28.72
N PRO A 357 -3.20 0.36 30.00
CA PRO A 357 -4.29 0.76 30.89
C PRO A 357 -5.12 1.89 30.28
N ASP A 358 -6.43 1.88 30.54
CA ASP A 358 -7.33 2.92 30.02
C ASP A 358 -6.83 4.33 30.38
N ASP A 359 -6.91 5.23 29.41
CA ASP A 359 -6.47 6.64 29.49
C ASP A 359 -4.95 6.82 29.76
N ALA A 360 -4.16 5.74 29.72
CA ALA A 360 -2.71 5.85 29.85
C ALA A 360 -2.08 6.40 28.57
N HIS A 361 -1.25 7.43 28.74
CA HIS A 361 -0.41 7.99 27.69
C HIS A 361 1.05 7.47 27.74
N HIS A 362 1.34 6.59 28.69
CA HIS A 362 2.64 5.94 28.90
C HIS A 362 2.40 4.54 29.43
N ALA A 363 3.10 3.53 28.90
CA ALA A 363 2.94 2.14 29.32
C ALA A 363 4.11 1.28 28.83
N THR A 364 4.31 0.11 29.42
CA THR A 364 5.35 -0.83 29.02
C THR A 364 4.77 -2.20 28.73
N LEU A 365 5.15 -2.78 27.60
CA LEU A 365 4.96 -4.19 27.25
C LEU A 365 6.31 -4.88 27.44
N GLU A 366 6.42 -5.75 28.45
CA GLU A 366 7.67 -6.42 28.80
C GLU A 366 7.64 -7.90 28.42
N VAL A 367 8.75 -8.39 27.86
CA VAL A 367 8.97 -9.77 27.45
C VAL A 367 10.17 -10.31 28.22
N ASP A 368 9.96 -11.42 28.95
CA ASP A 368 10.97 -12.07 29.77
C ASP A 368 11.40 -13.39 29.14
N PHE A 369 12.70 -13.73 29.24
CA PHE A 369 13.27 -14.96 28.70
C PHE A 369 13.94 -15.81 29.78
N ALA A 370 13.82 -17.14 29.66
CA ALA A 370 14.46 -18.09 30.59
C ALA A 370 15.99 -18.04 30.53
N LYS A 371 16.53 -17.66 29.37
CA LYS A 371 17.95 -17.54 29.07
C LYS A 371 18.17 -16.25 28.28
N PRO A 372 19.38 -15.66 28.32
CA PRO A 372 19.66 -14.50 27.48
C PRO A 372 19.44 -14.84 26.00
N VAL A 373 18.77 -13.94 25.28
CA VAL A 373 18.60 -13.97 23.82
C VAL A 373 19.41 -12.83 23.21
N THR A 374 20.01 -13.05 22.04
CA THR A 374 20.65 -12.01 21.24
C THR A 374 19.69 -11.64 20.11
N PHE A 375 19.55 -10.35 19.84
CA PHE A 375 18.67 -9.82 18.80
C PHE A 375 19.21 -8.46 18.33
N ASP A 376 18.90 -8.09 17.10
CA ASP A 376 19.33 -6.85 16.46
C ASP A 376 18.20 -6.13 15.71
N HIS A 377 17.02 -6.76 15.65
CA HIS A 377 15.82 -6.18 15.08
C HIS A 377 14.62 -6.36 16.02
N THR A 378 13.75 -5.35 16.01
CA THR A 378 12.38 -5.48 16.51
C THR A 378 11.38 -5.14 15.42
N LEU A 379 10.26 -5.85 15.38
CA LEU A 379 9.10 -5.52 14.56
C LEU A 379 7.92 -5.24 15.49
N THR A 380 7.36 -4.04 15.38
CA THR A 380 6.22 -3.61 16.21
C THR A 380 5.06 -3.19 15.32
N MET A 381 3.83 -3.58 15.69
CA MET A 381 2.61 -3.19 14.97
C MET A 381 1.57 -2.61 15.92
N GLU A 382 1.00 -1.45 15.61
CA GLU A 382 -0.17 -0.96 16.34
C GLU A 382 -1.45 -1.68 15.89
N TRP A 383 -2.43 -1.80 16.79
CA TRP A 383 -3.79 -2.18 16.45
C TRP A 383 -4.54 -0.97 15.87
N LEU A 384 -4.53 -0.85 14.55
CA LEU A 384 -4.99 0.35 13.86
C LEU A 384 -6.51 0.53 13.78
N ASN A 385 -7.32 -0.46 14.18
CA ASN A 385 -8.79 -0.33 14.15
C ASN A 385 -9.28 0.84 15.02
N GLU A 386 -8.48 1.25 16.00
CA GLU A 386 -8.77 2.38 16.88
C GLU A 386 -7.99 3.65 16.53
N GLY A 387 -7.27 3.66 15.40
CA GLY A 387 -6.40 4.74 14.95
C GLY A 387 -4.92 4.48 15.24
N GLN A 388 -4.07 5.44 14.89
CA GLN A 388 -2.64 5.43 15.19
C GLN A 388 -2.40 6.29 16.44
N CYS A 389 -1.94 5.68 17.54
CA CYS A 389 -1.90 6.31 18.86
C CYS A 389 -0.47 6.67 19.30
N VAL A 390 0.52 5.81 19.04
CA VAL A 390 1.87 5.95 19.61
C VAL A 390 2.62 7.11 18.97
N GLN A 391 3.07 8.06 19.80
CA GLN A 391 3.85 9.21 19.37
C GLN A 391 5.34 9.01 19.54
N LYS A 392 5.74 8.41 20.66
CA LYS A 392 7.14 8.16 20.99
C LYS A 392 7.24 6.86 21.73
N TYR A 393 8.25 6.08 21.42
CA TYR A 393 8.56 4.86 22.13
C TYR A 393 10.07 4.64 22.22
N ALA A 394 10.45 3.72 23.09
CA ALA A 394 11.78 3.15 23.12
C ALA A 394 11.66 1.63 23.16
N VAL A 395 12.57 0.94 22.48
CA VAL A 395 12.85 -0.47 22.78
C VAL A 395 13.99 -0.48 23.77
N GLU A 396 13.79 -1.16 24.89
CA GLU A 396 14.75 -1.22 25.98
C GLU A 396 15.10 -2.67 26.31
N ALA A 397 16.39 -2.91 26.53
CA ALA A 397 16.93 -4.20 26.92
C ALA A 397 17.45 -4.13 28.36
N TRP A 398 17.16 -5.16 29.16
CA TRP A 398 17.71 -5.27 30.52
C TRP A 398 19.15 -5.78 30.46
N THR A 399 20.10 -4.86 30.61
CA THR A 399 21.54 -5.13 30.55
C THR A 399 22.22 -4.53 31.77
N ASN A 400 23.24 -5.21 32.31
CA ASN A 400 23.99 -4.75 33.48
C ASN A 400 23.13 -4.35 34.70
N GLY A 401 21.96 -4.96 34.87
CA GLY A 401 21.05 -4.68 35.98
C GLY A 401 20.21 -3.41 35.84
N ALA A 402 20.09 -2.86 34.62
CA ALA A 402 19.25 -1.70 34.32
C ALA A 402 18.60 -1.79 32.93
N TRP A 403 17.47 -1.10 32.77
CA TRP A 403 16.86 -0.88 31.44
C TRP A 403 17.71 0.12 30.65
N THR A 404 18.19 -0.32 29.49
CA THR A 404 18.98 0.51 28.57
C THR A 404 18.26 0.59 27.23
N PRO A 405 17.96 1.79 26.70
CA PRO A 405 17.35 1.93 25.39
C PRO A 405 18.32 1.50 24.29
N VAL A 406 17.88 0.58 23.43
CA VAL A 406 18.56 0.20 22.19
C VAL A 406 18.01 0.98 21.00
N VAL A 407 16.76 1.43 21.08
CA VAL A 407 16.07 2.26 20.09
C VAL A 407 15.30 3.38 20.78
N LYS A 408 15.21 4.54 20.13
CA LYS A 408 14.22 5.58 20.41
C LYS A 408 13.69 6.09 19.08
N ALA A 409 12.37 6.05 18.91
CA ALA A 409 11.72 6.43 17.67
C ALA A 409 10.32 7.01 17.93
N GLU A 410 9.69 7.47 16.86
CA GLU A 410 8.32 7.95 16.83
C GLU A 410 7.47 6.98 15.99
N ALA A 411 6.18 7.26 15.83
CA ALA A 411 5.23 6.60 14.91
C ALA A 411 5.49 5.10 14.62
N ILE A 412 4.67 4.22 15.21
CA ILE A 412 4.71 2.79 14.86
C ILE A 412 3.82 2.51 13.64
N GLY A 413 2.53 2.86 13.71
CA GLY A 413 1.61 2.62 12.61
C GLY A 413 1.39 1.13 12.35
N HIS A 414 1.27 0.74 11.07
CA HIS A 414 0.95 -0.66 10.73
C HIS A 414 2.08 -1.61 11.09
N MET A 415 3.32 -1.23 10.78
CA MET A 415 4.52 -1.97 11.12
C MET A 415 5.69 -1.01 11.26
N LYS A 416 6.56 -1.26 12.23
CA LYS A 416 7.80 -0.54 12.43
C LYS A 416 8.92 -1.53 12.73
N ILE A 417 9.93 -1.55 11.86
CA ILE A 417 11.13 -2.36 12.02
C ILE A 417 12.27 -1.44 12.44
N ASP A 418 12.79 -1.69 13.63
CA ASP A 418 13.95 -0.99 14.15
C ASP A 418 15.17 -1.89 14.08
N ARG A 419 16.26 -1.37 13.53
CA ARG A 419 17.57 -2.03 13.44
C ARG A 419 18.54 -1.38 14.42
N PHE A 420 19.30 -2.18 15.16
CA PHE A 420 20.28 -1.70 16.13
C PHE A 420 21.43 -2.71 16.30
N ALA A 421 22.46 -2.34 17.06
CA ALA A 421 23.57 -3.24 17.30
C ALA A 421 23.11 -4.51 18.06
N PRO A 422 23.61 -5.71 17.72
CA PRO A 422 23.25 -6.95 18.39
C PRO A 422 23.33 -6.82 19.92
N THR A 423 22.21 -7.08 20.59
CA THR A 423 22.04 -6.89 22.02
C THR A 423 21.62 -8.19 22.67
N THR A 424 22.31 -8.59 23.73
CA THR A 424 21.97 -9.79 24.51
C THR A 424 21.27 -9.42 25.81
N ALA A 425 20.06 -9.92 26.04
CA ALA A 425 19.29 -9.63 27.26
C ALA A 425 18.37 -10.79 27.68
N THR A 426 18.00 -10.83 28.96
CA THR A 426 16.97 -11.74 29.48
C THR A 426 15.60 -11.08 29.60
N LYS A 427 15.53 -9.76 29.44
CA LYS A 427 14.27 -9.00 29.41
C LYS A 427 14.37 -7.92 28.35
N VAL A 428 13.31 -7.76 27.58
CA VAL A 428 13.17 -6.71 26.56
C VAL A 428 11.81 -6.07 26.75
N ARG A 429 11.68 -4.77 26.50
CA ARG A 429 10.38 -4.12 26.54
C ARG A 429 10.20 -3.06 25.47
N LEU A 430 8.96 -2.93 25.02
CA LEU A 430 8.46 -1.76 24.34
C LEU A 430 7.97 -0.76 25.39
N ASN A 431 8.65 0.38 25.49
CA ASN A 431 8.33 1.47 26.40
C ASN A 431 7.63 2.58 25.64
N ILE A 432 6.30 2.68 25.77
CA ILE A 432 5.51 3.77 25.20
C ILE A 432 5.78 5.04 26.03
N LEU A 433 6.51 5.97 25.43
CA LEU A 433 6.95 7.21 26.06
C LEU A 433 5.91 8.32 25.93
N SER A 434 5.07 8.30 24.90
CA SER A 434 3.88 9.15 24.76
C SER A 434 2.95 8.59 23.70
N SER A 435 1.64 8.66 23.93
CA SER A 435 0.60 8.36 22.94
C SER A 435 -0.52 9.39 22.98
N THR A 436 -1.26 9.55 21.88
CA THR A 436 -2.41 10.44 21.80
C THR A 436 -3.71 9.79 22.32
N CYS A 437 -3.76 8.47 22.34
CA CYS A 437 -4.83 7.63 22.85
C CYS A 437 -4.25 6.41 23.59
N THR A 438 -5.12 5.57 24.18
CA THR A 438 -4.71 4.30 24.78
C THR A 438 -4.00 3.44 23.73
N ALA A 439 -2.70 3.21 23.93
CA ALA A 439 -1.89 2.46 22.98
C ALA A 439 -2.31 0.98 22.96
N ARG A 440 -2.45 0.44 21.75
CA ARG A 440 -2.74 -0.98 21.52
C ARG A 440 -1.75 -1.53 20.51
N ILE A 441 -1.08 -2.62 20.88
CA ILE A 441 0.01 -3.21 20.12
C ILE A 441 -0.46 -4.59 19.66
N ARG A 442 -0.59 -4.75 18.34
CA ARG A 442 -0.97 -6.02 17.72
C ARG A 442 0.16 -7.04 17.83
N GLU A 443 1.39 -6.63 17.50
CA GLU A 443 2.56 -7.51 17.54
C GLU A 443 3.79 -6.77 18.07
N PHE A 444 4.60 -7.46 18.88
CA PHE A 444 5.93 -7.04 19.29
C PHE A 444 6.91 -8.21 19.20
N GLN A 445 7.70 -8.23 18.14
CA GLN A 445 8.54 -9.37 17.75
C GLN A 445 10.01 -9.01 17.80
N LEU A 446 10.85 -10.04 17.98
CA LEU A 446 12.30 -9.91 18.17
C LEU A 446 13.03 -10.84 17.21
N PHE A 447 14.00 -10.34 16.45
CA PHE A 447 14.75 -11.13 15.48
C PHE A 447 16.27 -10.97 15.65
N ASP A 448 16.99 -12.06 15.38
CA ASP A 448 18.46 -12.10 15.24
C ASP A 448 18.79 -12.32 13.77
N VAL A 449 18.91 -11.21 13.05
CA VAL A 449 19.11 -11.21 11.59
C VAL A 449 20.60 -11.32 11.24
N GLY A 450 21.47 -10.72 12.04
CA GLY A 450 22.91 -10.69 11.88
C GLY A 450 23.41 -9.57 10.95
N ASP A 451 24.71 -9.25 11.07
CA ASP A 451 25.38 -8.31 10.15
C ASP A 451 25.45 -8.90 8.74
N LEU A 452 24.71 -8.30 7.81
CA LEU A 452 24.77 -8.53 6.36
C LEU A 452 26.17 -8.36 5.74
N HIS A 453 27.15 -7.84 6.49
CA HIS A 453 28.53 -7.64 6.04
C HIS A 453 29.50 -8.77 6.43
N ALA A 454 29.05 -9.81 7.14
CA ALA A 454 29.94 -10.87 7.63
C ALA A 454 30.13 -12.06 6.68
N THR A 455 29.34 -12.21 5.61
CA THR A 455 29.39 -13.37 4.70
C THR A 455 29.86 -13.02 3.29
N THR A 456 30.99 -12.33 3.17
CA THR A 456 31.85 -12.40 1.97
C THR A 456 33.31 -12.42 2.41
N ASN A 457 33.76 -13.52 3.00
CA ASN A 457 35.17 -13.93 3.05
C ASN A 457 35.26 -15.34 3.67
N SER A 458 35.02 -16.37 2.86
CA SER A 458 35.58 -17.71 3.06
C SER A 458 35.71 -18.41 1.72
#